data_AF-A0A1W9N4F9-F1
#
_entry.id   AF-A0A1W9N4F9-F1
#
_cell.length_a   1.000
_cell.length_b   1.000
_cell.length_c   1.000
_cell.angle_alpha   90.00
_cell.angle_beta   90.00
_cell.angle_gamma   90.00
#
_symmetry.space_group_name_H-M   'P 1'
#
loop_
_entity.id
_entity.type
_entity.pdbx_description
1 polymer ?
#
loop_
_entity_poly.entity_id
_entity_poly.type
_entity_poly.pdbx_seq_one_letter_code
_entity_poly.pdbx_strand_id
1 'polypeptide(L)'
;ICEAQCAFCAYHAHAGRVEPYELTLDDICRKTEELIAGGGTQVMLQGGLHPDHRLDNYLTMIKTVREQFPEIYLHSFSPAELIHIAKKSGISLDEVIRSLKDAGLNSVPGASDLLVDRIRNAVSPKKCSREEWCEVMRSLSRYSMTSTATMTYGMGETLAERIAHLEVIRDIQDETGILKAFIPWSFSPARTLLEHISPATGLDYLKIVAIARIFLDNITFIQAGWLTEGTKLAQIALTAGANDMGGVLTEEVVVKATGIETQITMNGMISLIRDAGKIPVQRDSQYREIRRFE
;
A
#
# COMPACT_ATOMS: atom_id res chain seq x y z
N ILE A 1 17.08 4.40 2.57
CA ILE A 1 17.28 5.34 3.72
C ILE A 1 15.91 5.71 4.32
N CYS A 2 15.75 5.89 5.65
CA CYS A 2 14.45 6.25 6.26
C CYS A 2 14.57 6.79 7.70
N GLU A 3 14.00 7.97 7.98
CA GLU A 3 13.98 8.58 9.33
C GLU A 3 12.85 8.03 10.24
N ALA A 4 11.85 7.34 9.68
CA ALA A 4 10.66 6.90 10.43
C ALA A 4 10.94 5.82 11.48
N GLN A 5 11.90 4.92 11.21
CA GLN A 5 12.36 3.86 12.13
C GLN A 5 11.22 3.08 12.82
N CYS A 6 10.23 2.62 12.03
CA CYS A 6 9.07 1.93 12.59
C CYS A 6 9.43 0.56 13.14
N ALA A 7 8.96 0.24 14.35
CA ALA A 7 9.28 -1.00 15.04
C ALA A 7 8.82 -2.26 14.29
N PHE A 8 7.77 -2.15 13.46
CA PHE A 8 7.21 -3.24 12.66
C PHE A 8 7.85 -3.38 11.27
N CYS A 9 8.81 -2.55 10.88
CA CYS A 9 9.37 -2.55 9.52
C CYS A 9 10.77 -3.15 9.50
N ALA A 10 10.93 -4.30 8.84
CA ALA A 10 12.24 -4.94 8.66
C ALA A 10 13.12 -4.27 7.59
N TYR A 11 12.58 -3.30 6.84
CA TYR A 11 13.21 -2.78 5.63
C TYR A 11 14.05 -1.52 5.82
N HIS A 12 13.83 -0.75 6.91
CA HIS A 12 14.62 0.45 7.12
C HIS A 12 16.07 0.08 7.50
N ALA A 13 17.05 0.82 6.98
CA ALA A 13 18.47 0.48 7.15
C ALA A 13 18.90 0.39 8.63
N HIS A 14 18.30 1.20 9.51
CA HIS A 14 18.55 1.13 10.96
C HIS A 14 18.10 -0.17 11.63
N ALA A 15 17.33 -1.03 10.96
CA ALA A 15 17.03 -2.38 11.44
C ALA A 15 18.25 -3.32 11.32
N GLY A 16 19.33 -2.87 10.65
CA GLY A 16 20.55 -3.65 10.44
C GLY A 16 20.37 -4.84 9.49
N ARG A 17 19.30 -4.83 8.68
CA ARG A 17 18.94 -5.92 7.75
C ARG A 17 19.25 -5.61 6.30
N VAL A 18 19.25 -4.32 5.93
CA VAL A 18 19.47 -3.84 4.57
C VAL A 18 20.38 -2.62 4.66
N GLU A 19 21.39 -2.53 3.80
CA GLU A 19 22.24 -1.35 3.73
C GLU A 19 21.44 -0.12 3.26
N PRO A 20 21.74 1.09 3.75
CA PRO A 20 21.11 2.30 3.24
C PRO A 20 21.47 2.49 1.78
N TYR A 21 20.45 2.61 0.93
CA TYR A 21 20.63 2.89 -0.49
C TYR A 21 19.56 3.86 -1.00
N GLU A 22 19.82 4.38 -2.19
CA GLU A 22 18.91 5.16 -3.04
C GLU A 22 19.00 4.61 -4.46
N LEU A 23 17.89 4.58 -5.18
CA LEU A 23 17.89 4.26 -6.60
C LEU A 23 18.17 5.52 -7.41
N THR A 24 19.01 5.38 -8.43
CA THR A 24 19.18 6.44 -9.44
C THR A 24 17.93 6.54 -10.31
N LEU A 25 17.75 7.66 -11.03
CA LEU A 25 16.68 7.78 -12.01
C LEU A 25 16.79 6.72 -13.11
N ASP A 26 18.02 6.37 -13.51
CA ASP A 26 18.29 5.32 -14.50
C ASP A 26 17.86 3.94 -13.97
N ASP A 27 18.12 3.63 -12.69
CA ASP A 27 17.63 2.40 -12.07
C ASP A 27 16.10 2.33 -12.04
N ILE A 28 15.45 3.44 -11.69
CA ILE A 28 13.98 3.54 -11.67
C ILE A 28 13.42 3.31 -13.08
N CYS A 29 14.02 3.91 -14.10
CA CYS A 29 13.57 3.79 -15.49
C CYS A 29 13.77 2.36 -16.00
N ARG A 30 14.94 1.77 -15.76
CA ARG A 30 15.23 0.38 -16.14
C ARG A 30 14.24 -0.60 -15.50
N LYS A 31 13.96 -0.46 -14.21
CA LYS A 31 12.96 -1.30 -13.51
C LYS A 31 11.55 -1.10 -14.07
N THR A 32 11.21 0.13 -14.45
CA THR A 32 9.91 0.44 -15.08
C THR A 32 9.80 -0.20 -16.46
N GLU A 33 10.88 -0.18 -17.25
CA GLU A 33 10.95 -0.86 -18.55
C GLU A 33 10.81 -2.38 -18.39
N GLU A 34 11.51 -3.00 -17.45
CA GLU A 34 11.40 -4.43 -17.12
C GLU A 34 9.97 -4.82 -16.73
N LEU A 35 9.29 -3.99 -15.92
CA LEU A 35 7.89 -4.16 -15.56
C LEU A 35 6.97 -4.11 -16.80
N ILE A 36 7.14 -3.12 -17.67
CA ILE A 36 6.33 -2.95 -18.88
C ILE A 36 6.54 -4.13 -19.83
N ALA A 37 7.78 -4.58 -20.02
CA ALA A 37 8.10 -5.75 -20.82
C ALA A 37 7.41 -7.03 -20.29
N GLY A 38 7.20 -7.12 -18.97
CA GLY A 38 6.42 -8.16 -18.31
C GLY A 38 4.89 -7.99 -18.39
N GLY A 39 4.39 -6.94 -19.05
CA GLY A 39 2.96 -6.61 -19.16
C GLY A 39 2.39 -5.85 -17.96
N GLY A 40 3.24 -5.28 -17.12
CA GLY A 40 2.82 -4.46 -15.98
C GLY A 40 2.24 -3.11 -16.42
N THR A 41 1.18 -2.68 -15.72
CA THR A 41 0.40 -1.47 -16.07
C THR A 41 0.49 -0.37 -15.01
N GLN A 42 1.16 -0.62 -13.88
CA GLN A 42 1.25 0.30 -12.76
C GLN A 42 2.62 0.21 -12.08
N VAL A 43 3.20 1.37 -11.78
CA VAL A 43 4.38 1.50 -10.92
C VAL A 43 3.97 2.10 -9.58
N MET A 44 4.60 1.60 -8.52
CA MET A 44 4.50 2.12 -7.17
C MET A 44 5.91 2.54 -6.71
N LEU A 45 6.21 3.83 -6.83
CA LEU A 45 7.45 4.41 -6.31
C LEU A 45 7.26 4.66 -4.82
N GLN A 46 7.73 3.74 -3.99
CA GLN A 46 7.65 3.85 -2.54
C GLN A 46 9.03 3.73 -1.92
N GLY A 47 9.29 4.58 -0.92
CA GLY A 47 10.56 4.60 -0.22
C GLY A 47 10.42 4.91 1.26
N GLY A 48 11.54 5.23 1.88
CA GLY A 48 11.57 5.74 3.25
C GLY A 48 11.36 7.26 3.30
N LEU A 49 11.12 7.77 4.51
CA LEU A 49 11.14 9.21 4.76
C LEU A 49 12.59 9.70 4.69
N HIS A 50 12.99 10.24 3.53
CA HIS A 50 14.37 10.62 3.27
C HIS A 50 14.75 11.91 4.01
N PRO A 51 15.90 11.98 4.70
CA PRO A 51 16.30 13.18 5.47
C PRO A 51 16.48 14.42 4.59
N ASP A 52 16.96 14.24 3.37
CA ASP A 52 17.41 15.36 2.53
C ASP A 52 16.47 15.65 1.35
N HIS A 53 15.52 14.76 1.03
CA HIS A 53 14.66 14.99 -0.12
C HIS A 53 13.58 16.03 0.18
N ARG A 54 13.38 16.90 -0.80
CA ARG A 54 12.31 17.92 -0.86
C ARG A 54 11.43 17.64 -2.07
N LEU A 55 10.37 18.41 -2.24
CA LEU A 55 9.41 18.26 -3.35
C LEU A 55 10.09 18.12 -4.72
N ASP A 56 11.12 18.92 -5.01
CA ASP A 56 11.82 18.91 -6.31
C ASP A 56 12.44 17.55 -6.66
N ASN A 57 12.93 16.80 -5.67
CA ASN A 57 13.45 15.44 -5.90
C ASN A 57 12.34 14.52 -6.43
N TYR A 58 11.16 14.58 -5.81
CA TYR A 58 10.00 13.76 -6.18
C TYR A 58 9.38 14.22 -7.50
N LEU A 59 9.32 15.53 -7.76
CA LEU A 59 8.86 16.07 -9.05
C LEU A 59 9.77 15.62 -10.19
N THR A 60 11.09 15.67 -9.98
CA THR A 60 12.07 15.18 -10.97
C THR A 60 11.82 13.70 -11.25
N MET A 61 11.69 12.87 -10.21
CA MET A 61 11.42 11.44 -10.35
C MET A 61 10.15 11.15 -11.16
N ILE A 62 9.04 11.83 -10.86
CA ILE A 62 7.76 11.64 -11.56
C ILE A 62 7.88 12.08 -13.01
N LYS A 63 8.45 13.27 -13.28
CA LYS A 63 8.59 13.80 -14.63
C LYS A 63 9.45 12.89 -15.50
N THR A 64 10.58 12.41 -14.99
CA THR A 64 11.45 11.48 -15.73
C THR A 64 10.70 10.20 -16.11
N VAL A 65 9.94 9.60 -15.17
CA VAL A 65 9.16 8.40 -15.47
C VAL A 65 8.02 8.69 -16.45
N ARG A 66 7.35 9.84 -16.34
CA ARG A 66 6.31 10.27 -17.28
C ARG A 66 6.83 10.50 -18.70
N GLU A 67 8.00 11.13 -18.83
CA GLU A 67 8.62 11.45 -20.12
C GLU A 67 9.00 10.17 -20.88
N GLN A 68 9.52 9.16 -20.17
CA GLN A 68 9.91 7.89 -20.80
C GLN A 68 8.74 6.92 -20.97
N PHE A 69 7.78 6.92 -20.03
CA PHE A 69 6.68 5.94 -19.97
C PHE A 69 5.34 6.65 -19.77
N PRO A 70 4.81 7.38 -20.78
CA PRO A 70 3.61 8.20 -20.61
C PRO A 70 2.36 7.40 -20.21
N GLU A 71 2.27 6.14 -20.62
CA GLU A 71 1.10 5.28 -20.39
C GLU A 71 1.11 4.53 -19.04
N ILE A 72 2.25 4.41 -18.35
CA ILE A 72 2.30 3.61 -17.11
C ILE A 72 1.53 4.32 -16.00
N TYR A 73 0.76 3.64 -15.17
CA TYR A 73 0.03 4.33 -14.10
C TYR A 73 0.91 4.53 -12.84
N LEU A 74 1.04 5.76 -12.32
CA LEU A 74 1.76 6.05 -11.07
C LEU A 74 0.81 6.02 -9.87
N HIS A 75 0.82 4.89 -9.16
CA HIS A 75 0.22 4.73 -7.85
C HIS A 75 1.33 4.75 -6.79
N SER A 76 1.84 5.93 -6.48
CA SER A 76 3.14 6.08 -5.82
C SER A 76 3.08 6.89 -4.52
N PHE A 77 4.15 6.77 -3.73
CA PHE A 77 4.35 7.38 -2.42
C PHE A 77 3.38 6.85 -1.34
N SER A 78 3.30 7.56 -0.23
CA SER A 78 2.45 7.26 0.90
C SER A 78 2.03 8.56 1.59
N PRO A 79 0.94 8.57 2.38
CA PRO A 79 0.58 9.73 3.19
C PRO A 79 1.70 10.20 4.11
N ALA A 80 2.50 9.26 4.66
CA ALA A 80 3.66 9.60 5.47
C ALA A 80 4.73 10.35 4.65
N GLU A 81 5.00 9.93 3.41
CA GLU A 81 5.91 10.64 2.50
C GLU A 81 5.36 12.02 2.12
N LEU A 82 4.08 12.17 1.81
CA LEU A 82 3.50 13.47 1.46
C LEU A 82 3.60 14.50 2.60
N ILE A 83 3.28 14.07 3.82
CA ILE A 83 3.43 14.90 5.02
C ILE A 83 4.90 15.25 5.26
N HIS A 84 5.80 14.29 5.08
CA HIS A 84 7.23 14.50 5.22
C HIS A 84 7.78 15.49 4.18
N ILE A 85 7.35 15.36 2.91
CA ILE A 85 7.70 16.27 1.82
C ILE A 85 7.23 17.69 2.13
N ALA A 86 5.99 17.85 2.60
CA ALA A 86 5.44 19.16 2.97
C ALA A 86 6.30 19.81 4.08
N LYS A 87 6.60 19.05 5.15
CA LYS A 87 7.44 19.50 6.27
C LYS A 87 8.86 19.87 5.82
N LYS A 88 9.53 18.99 5.07
CA LYS A 88 10.88 19.25 4.56
C LYS A 88 10.90 20.45 3.63
N SER A 89 9.91 20.56 2.74
CA SER A 89 9.84 21.62 1.73
C SER A 89 9.38 22.97 2.28
N GLY A 90 8.76 23.00 3.47
CA GLY A 90 8.24 24.22 4.09
C GLY A 90 6.99 24.77 3.40
N ILE A 91 6.18 23.88 2.80
CA ILE A 91 4.98 24.23 2.03
C ILE A 91 3.76 23.45 2.52
N SER A 92 2.57 23.85 2.06
CA SER A 92 1.33 23.17 2.44
C SER A 92 1.21 21.77 1.81
N LEU A 93 0.46 20.89 2.45
CA LEU A 93 0.14 19.57 1.91
C LEU A 93 -0.59 19.66 0.56
N ASP A 94 -1.53 20.61 0.44
CA ASP A 94 -2.26 20.84 -0.81
C ASP A 94 -1.32 21.25 -1.95
N GLU A 95 -0.28 22.04 -1.67
CA GLU A 95 0.72 22.43 -2.66
C GLU A 95 1.59 21.25 -3.10
N VAL A 96 1.96 20.36 -2.18
CA VAL A 96 2.65 19.10 -2.51
C VAL A 96 1.78 18.25 -3.44
N ILE A 97 0.54 17.96 -3.04
CA ILE A 97 -0.35 17.07 -3.81
C ILE A 97 -0.65 17.66 -5.18
N ARG A 98 -0.98 18.95 -5.26
CA ARG A 98 -1.19 19.64 -6.54
C ARG A 98 0.04 19.53 -7.43
N SER A 99 1.24 19.81 -6.90
CA SER A 99 2.47 19.79 -7.70
C SER A 99 2.81 18.39 -8.20
N LEU A 100 2.62 17.36 -7.37
CA LEU A 100 2.84 15.97 -7.78
C LEU A 100 1.83 15.53 -8.83
N LYS A 101 0.56 15.92 -8.70
CA LYS A 101 -0.48 15.68 -9.71
C LYS A 101 -0.13 16.36 -11.03
N ASP A 102 0.23 17.64 -10.99
CA ASP A 102 0.62 18.43 -12.17
C ASP A 102 1.85 17.83 -12.87
N ALA A 103 2.75 17.19 -12.11
CA ALA A 103 3.89 16.44 -12.66
C ALA A 103 3.52 15.09 -13.28
N GLY A 104 2.32 14.56 -13.00
CA GLY A 104 1.79 13.32 -13.59
C GLY A 104 1.57 12.16 -12.61
N LEU A 105 1.57 12.40 -11.30
CA LEU A 105 1.13 11.39 -10.32
C LEU A 105 -0.36 11.11 -10.48
N ASN A 106 -0.76 9.83 -10.59
CA ASN A 106 -2.17 9.49 -10.81
C ASN A 106 -2.95 9.23 -9.52
N SER A 107 -2.34 8.56 -8.54
CA SER A 107 -2.93 8.31 -7.22
C SER A 107 -1.87 7.94 -6.19
N VAL A 108 -2.31 7.82 -4.93
CA VAL A 108 -1.43 7.54 -3.79
C VAL A 108 -1.92 6.31 -3.05
N PRO A 109 -1.07 5.29 -2.79
CA PRO A 109 -1.38 4.18 -1.90
C PRO A 109 -1.68 4.66 -0.49
N GLY A 110 -2.73 4.14 0.15
CA GLY A 110 -3.13 4.59 1.49
C GLY A 110 -2.09 4.35 2.57
N ALA A 111 -1.43 3.19 2.55
CA ALA A 111 -0.40 2.80 3.52
C ALA A 111 -0.74 3.22 4.98
N SER A 112 -1.97 2.93 5.42
CA SER A 112 -2.53 3.45 6.67
C SER A 112 -1.93 2.80 7.92
N ASP A 113 -1.30 1.63 7.76
CA ASP A 113 -0.83 0.74 8.82
C ASP A 113 -1.95 0.43 9.82
N LEU A 114 -1.97 1.06 11.00
CA LEU A 114 -3.10 1.07 11.91
C LEU A 114 -3.39 2.50 12.37
N LEU A 115 -4.64 2.95 12.25
CA LEU A 115 -5.08 4.33 12.51
C LEU A 115 -5.59 4.49 13.96
N VAL A 116 -4.79 3.98 14.90
CA VAL A 116 -5.07 4.00 16.34
C VAL A 116 -3.89 4.62 17.06
N ASP A 117 -4.10 5.79 17.69
CA ASP A 117 -3.02 6.62 18.20
C ASP A 117 -2.12 5.91 19.22
N ARG A 118 -2.71 5.10 20.11
CA ARG A 118 -1.94 4.29 21.07
C ARG A 118 -0.93 3.39 20.36
N ILE A 119 -1.35 2.72 19.29
CA ILE A 119 -0.49 1.82 18.51
C ILE A 119 0.51 2.63 17.70
N ARG A 120 0.08 3.67 16.97
CA ARG A 120 0.99 4.51 16.18
C ARG A 120 2.12 5.11 17.02
N ASN A 121 1.80 5.61 18.21
CA ASN A 121 2.78 6.16 19.14
C ASN A 121 3.76 5.09 19.64
N ALA A 122 3.31 3.84 19.79
CA ALA A 122 4.15 2.73 20.21
C ALA A 122 5.06 2.21 19.09
N VAL A 123 4.56 2.09 17.86
CA VAL A 123 5.24 1.32 16.80
C VAL A 123 5.78 2.17 15.65
N SER A 124 5.30 3.40 15.47
CA SER A 124 5.75 4.31 14.41
C SER A 124 5.58 5.79 14.76
N PRO A 125 6.14 6.28 15.88
CA PRO A 125 5.88 7.65 16.38
C PRO A 125 6.38 8.76 15.46
N LYS A 126 7.28 8.46 14.52
CA LYS A 126 7.85 9.41 13.56
C LYS A 126 7.13 9.43 12.19
N LYS A 127 6.18 8.52 11.96
CA LYS A 127 5.30 8.57 10.77
C LYS A 127 4.21 9.63 10.98
N CYS A 128 3.40 9.86 9.95
CA CYS A 128 2.22 10.74 10.09
C CYS A 128 1.26 10.23 11.18
N SER A 129 0.51 11.13 11.81
CA SER A 129 -0.56 10.79 12.75
C SER A 129 -1.81 10.25 12.03
N ARG A 130 -2.80 9.77 12.79
CA ARG A 130 -4.13 9.45 12.23
C ARG A 130 -4.74 10.65 11.52
N GLU A 131 -4.73 11.82 12.16
CA GLU A 131 -5.34 13.03 11.60
C GLU A 131 -4.61 13.52 10.35
N GLU A 132 -3.27 13.45 10.34
CA GLU A 132 -2.47 13.77 9.15
C GLU A 132 -2.79 12.79 8.00
N TRP A 133 -3.03 11.51 8.28
CA TRP A 133 -3.48 10.56 7.27
C TRP A 133 -4.86 10.92 6.71
N CYS A 134 -5.82 11.26 7.57
CA CYS A 134 -7.15 11.72 7.14
C CYS A 134 -7.05 12.97 6.27
N GLU A 135 -6.23 13.95 6.68
CA GLU A 135 -6.05 15.19 5.90
C GLU A 135 -5.41 14.95 4.54
N VAL A 136 -4.50 13.97 4.41
CA VAL A 136 -4.01 13.53 3.09
C VAL A 136 -5.15 13.03 2.22
N MET A 137 -6.06 12.20 2.74
CA MET A 137 -7.20 11.70 1.97
C MET A 137 -8.14 12.84 1.55
N ARG A 138 -8.42 13.79 2.43
CA ARG A 138 -9.21 14.99 2.11
C ARG A 138 -8.54 15.83 1.02
N SER A 139 -7.23 16.06 1.13
CA SER A 139 -6.48 16.83 0.12
C SER A 139 -6.46 16.13 -1.23
N LEU A 140 -6.22 14.80 -1.27
CA LEU A 140 -6.32 14.02 -2.51
C LEU A 140 -7.70 14.15 -3.16
N SER A 141 -8.77 14.11 -2.37
CA SER A 141 -10.14 14.30 -2.84
C SER A 141 -10.36 15.68 -3.47
N ARG A 142 -9.86 16.76 -2.85
CA ARG A 142 -9.92 18.13 -3.41
C ARG A 142 -9.28 18.23 -4.80
N TYR A 143 -8.28 17.40 -5.08
CA TYR A 143 -7.60 17.34 -6.37
C TYR A 143 -8.07 16.20 -7.27
N SER A 144 -9.21 15.56 -6.95
CA SER A 144 -9.79 14.45 -7.71
C SER A 144 -8.83 13.27 -7.91
N MET A 145 -7.95 13.05 -6.93
CA MET A 145 -7.05 11.91 -6.89
C MET A 145 -7.66 10.79 -6.04
N THR A 146 -7.35 9.55 -6.40
CA THR A 146 -7.86 8.37 -5.68
C THR A 146 -6.81 7.82 -4.73
N SER A 147 -7.25 6.97 -3.80
CA SER A 147 -6.35 6.24 -2.91
C SER A 147 -6.87 4.83 -2.60
N THR A 148 -6.17 4.14 -1.73
CA THR A 148 -6.56 2.87 -1.12
C THR A 148 -6.45 3.03 0.40
N ALA A 149 -6.86 2.04 1.18
CA ALA A 149 -6.57 2.00 2.61
C ALA A 149 -6.06 0.62 3.00
N THR A 150 -5.13 0.57 3.95
CA THR A 150 -4.54 -0.69 4.39
C THR A 150 -4.71 -0.86 5.89
N MET A 151 -4.76 -2.10 6.37
CA MET A 151 -4.67 -2.41 7.80
C MET A 151 -3.57 -3.43 8.05
N THR A 152 -2.47 -3.03 8.67
CA THR A 152 -1.49 -3.96 9.23
C THR A 152 -1.91 -4.27 10.66
N TYR A 153 -2.45 -5.46 10.91
CA TYR A 153 -2.95 -5.86 12.23
C TYR A 153 -2.07 -6.95 12.86
N GLY A 154 -2.15 -7.11 14.18
CA GLY A 154 -1.32 -8.04 14.95
C GLY A 154 -0.08 -7.39 15.55
N MET A 155 -0.08 -6.08 15.78
CA MET A 155 1.03 -5.31 16.37
C MET A 155 0.83 -5.02 17.87
N GLY A 156 -0.15 -5.66 18.51
CA GLY A 156 -0.51 -5.44 19.92
C GLY A 156 -1.78 -4.62 20.13
N GLU A 157 -2.56 -4.41 19.07
CA GLU A 157 -3.90 -3.83 19.14
C GLU A 157 -4.94 -4.83 19.66
N THR A 158 -5.97 -4.31 20.32
CA THR A 158 -7.16 -5.05 20.73
C THR A 158 -8.13 -5.21 19.55
N LEU A 159 -9.10 -6.12 19.68
CA LEU A 159 -10.17 -6.27 18.67
C LEU A 159 -10.99 -4.99 18.50
N ALA A 160 -11.27 -4.26 19.58
CA ALA A 160 -11.98 -2.99 19.52
C ALA A 160 -11.19 -1.94 18.73
N GLU A 161 -9.86 -1.92 18.87
CA GLU A 161 -8.99 -1.01 18.11
C GLU A 161 -8.93 -1.36 16.61
N ARG A 162 -9.08 -2.64 16.24
CA ARG A 162 -9.24 -3.01 14.82
C ARG A 162 -10.53 -2.43 14.24
N ILE A 163 -11.63 -2.48 15.01
CA ILE A 163 -12.89 -1.87 14.59
C ILE A 163 -12.77 -0.34 14.53
N ALA A 164 -12.12 0.29 15.50
CA ALA A 164 -11.87 1.72 15.48
C ALA A 164 -11.09 2.15 14.22
N HIS A 165 -10.12 1.35 13.76
CA HIS A 165 -9.43 1.61 12.50
C HIS A 165 -10.37 1.52 11.29
N LEU A 166 -11.25 0.51 11.22
CA LEU A 166 -12.23 0.38 10.15
C LEU A 166 -13.24 1.53 10.15
N GLU A 167 -13.64 2.03 11.32
CA GLU A 167 -14.50 3.20 11.46
C GLU A 167 -13.86 4.44 10.82
N VAL A 168 -12.57 4.70 11.09
CA VAL A 168 -11.85 5.82 10.43
C VAL A 168 -11.87 5.69 8.90
N ILE A 169 -11.66 4.48 8.38
CA ILE A 169 -11.66 4.22 6.94
C ILE A 169 -13.06 4.40 6.34
N ARG A 170 -14.10 3.94 7.03
CA ARG A 170 -15.47 4.12 6.58
C ARG A 170 -15.86 5.59 6.57
N ASP A 171 -15.57 6.32 7.64
CA ASP A 171 -15.90 7.74 7.78
C ASP A 171 -15.19 8.58 6.72
N ILE A 172 -13.89 8.32 6.48
CA ILE A 172 -13.17 9.06 5.43
C ILE A 172 -13.72 8.72 4.04
N GLN A 173 -14.17 7.49 3.83
CA GLN A 173 -14.78 7.10 2.56
C GLN A 173 -16.16 7.74 2.38
N ASP A 174 -16.97 7.86 3.43
CA ASP A 174 -18.23 8.61 3.40
C ASP A 174 -18.00 10.10 3.08
N GLU A 175 -16.92 10.68 3.61
CA GLU A 175 -16.55 12.07 3.34
C GLU A 175 -16.04 12.28 1.91
N THR A 176 -15.18 11.37 1.41
CA THR A 176 -14.35 11.65 0.22
C THR A 176 -14.69 10.81 -1.01
N GLY A 177 -15.19 9.58 -0.83
CA GLY A 177 -15.46 8.63 -1.90
C GLY A 177 -14.23 8.14 -2.71
N ILE A 178 -13.01 8.45 -2.27
CA ILE A 178 -11.80 8.24 -3.09
C ILE A 178 -11.10 6.89 -2.88
N LEU A 179 -11.44 6.15 -1.83
CA LEU A 179 -10.81 4.86 -1.53
C LEU A 179 -11.36 3.79 -2.45
N LYS A 180 -10.49 3.27 -3.33
CA LYS A 180 -10.86 2.22 -4.28
C LYS A 180 -10.89 0.85 -3.63
N ALA A 181 -9.95 0.57 -2.72
CA ALA A 181 -9.89 -0.72 -2.05
C ALA A 181 -9.40 -0.62 -0.63
N PHE A 182 -9.79 -1.62 0.16
CA PHE A 182 -9.24 -1.91 1.46
C PHE A 182 -8.38 -3.18 1.41
N ILE A 183 -7.20 -3.12 2.04
CA ILE A 183 -6.23 -4.21 2.03
C ILE A 183 -5.81 -4.57 3.47
N PRO A 184 -6.32 -5.68 4.02
CA PRO A 184 -5.86 -6.20 5.31
C PRO A 184 -4.58 -7.04 5.15
N TRP A 185 -3.59 -6.76 5.97
CA TRP A 185 -2.32 -7.48 6.07
C TRP A 185 -2.11 -7.99 7.49
N SER A 186 -1.80 -9.27 7.65
CA SER A 186 -1.23 -9.72 8.91
C SER A 186 0.18 -9.15 9.08
N PHE A 187 0.47 -8.68 10.30
CA PHE A 187 1.81 -8.27 10.65
C PHE A 187 2.77 -9.47 10.58
N SER A 188 3.91 -9.28 9.91
CA SER A 188 4.99 -10.26 9.79
C SER A 188 6.13 -9.90 10.76
N PRO A 189 6.21 -10.53 11.95
CA PRO A 189 7.09 -10.07 13.03
C PRO A 189 8.58 -10.33 12.82
N ALA A 190 8.91 -11.36 12.02
CA ALA A 190 10.27 -11.81 11.84
C ALA A 190 11.20 -10.67 11.40
N ARG A 191 12.36 -10.55 12.07
CA ARG A 191 13.42 -9.57 11.77
C ARG A 191 13.04 -8.10 12.00
N THR A 192 11.94 -7.84 12.72
CA THR A 192 11.53 -6.51 13.17
C THR A 192 11.89 -6.28 14.64
N LEU A 193 11.69 -5.07 15.19
CA LEU A 193 11.82 -4.83 16.63
C LEU A 193 10.67 -5.47 17.45
N LEU A 194 9.64 -5.98 16.76
CA LEU A 194 8.49 -6.64 17.36
C LEU A 194 8.50 -8.15 17.10
N GLU A 195 9.66 -8.77 16.85
CA GLU A 195 9.78 -10.20 16.54
C GLU A 195 9.29 -11.15 17.66
N HIS A 196 9.13 -10.63 18.88
CA HIS A 196 8.56 -11.35 20.02
C HIS A 196 7.03 -11.52 19.93
N ILE A 197 6.35 -10.79 19.06
CA ILE A 197 4.91 -10.90 18.86
C ILE A 197 4.60 -12.19 18.09
N SER A 198 3.59 -12.93 18.54
CA SER A 198 3.11 -14.11 17.83
C SER A 198 2.37 -13.70 16.54
N PRO A 199 2.71 -14.28 15.38
CA PRO A 199 2.01 -14.00 14.13
C PRO A 199 0.52 -14.33 14.22
N ALA A 200 -0.29 -13.60 13.46
CA ALA A 200 -1.71 -13.91 13.31
C ALA A 200 -1.91 -15.26 12.61
N THR A 201 -2.97 -15.97 12.96
CA THR A 201 -3.32 -17.23 12.29
C THR A 201 -4.10 -16.96 11.00
N GLY A 202 -4.16 -17.96 10.12
CA GLY A 202 -5.00 -17.85 8.93
C GLY A 202 -6.49 -17.66 9.22
N LEU A 203 -6.97 -18.14 10.39
CA LEU A 203 -8.33 -17.88 10.85
C LEU A 203 -8.52 -16.41 11.24
N ASP A 204 -7.52 -15.79 11.87
CA ASP A 204 -7.57 -14.36 12.19
C ASP A 204 -7.65 -13.52 10.93
N TYR A 205 -6.86 -13.87 9.90
CA TYR A 205 -6.92 -13.23 8.60
C TYR A 205 -8.29 -13.35 7.92
N LEU A 206 -8.83 -14.56 7.81
CA LEU A 206 -10.15 -14.76 7.20
C LEU A 206 -11.26 -14.01 7.94
N LYS A 207 -11.19 -13.93 9.28
CA LYS A 207 -12.11 -13.11 10.09
C LYS A 207 -11.98 -11.64 9.73
N ILE A 208 -10.77 -11.11 9.61
CA ILE A 208 -10.56 -9.70 9.24
C ILE A 208 -11.11 -9.39 7.85
N VAL A 209 -10.88 -10.27 6.86
CA VAL A 209 -11.45 -10.12 5.51
C VAL A 209 -12.99 -10.09 5.57
N ALA A 210 -13.60 -11.03 6.27
CA ALA A 210 -15.06 -11.11 6.40
C ALA A 210 -15.64 -9.90 7.14
N ILE A 211 -15.02 -9.48 8.24
CA ILE A 211 -15.42 -8.30 9.01
C ILE A 211 -15.28 -7.04 8.13
N ALA A 212 -14.17 -6.88 7.40
CA ALA A 212 -13.99 -5.74 6.51
C ALA A 212 -15.06 -5.68 5.43
N ARG A 213 -15.43 -6.83 4.83
CA ARG A 213 -16.54 -6.90 3.86
C ARG A 213 -17.89 -6.50 4.46
N ILE A 214 -18.16 -6.88 5.70
CA ILE A 214 -19.43 -6.54 6.38
C ILE A 214 -19.45 -5.09 6.83
N PHE A 215 -18.32 -4.59 7.35
CA PHE A 215 -18.24 -3.29 8.01
C PHE A 215 -18.01 -2.13 7.04
N LEU A 216 -17.19 -2.32 6.00
CA LEU A 216 -16.88 -1.31 4.98
C LEU A 216 -17.86 -1.40 3.82
N ASP A 217 -19.14 -1.10 4.11
CA ASP A 217 -20.22 -1.12 3.11
C ASP A 217 -20.02 -0.14 1.94
N ASN A 218 -19.19 0.88 2.12
CA ASN A 218 -18.88 1.93 1.15
C ASN A 218 -17.55 1.73 0.39
N ILE A 219 -16.87 0.59 0.56
CA ILE A 219 -15.68 0.19 -0.21
C ILE A 219 -15.95 -1.11 -0.97
N THR A 220 -15.95 -1.02 -2.30
CA THR A 220 -16.30 -2.17 -3.16
C THR A 220 -15.25 -3.27 -3.12
N PHE A 221 -13.97 -2.91 -3.18
CA PHE A 221 -12.89 -3.87 -3.37
C PHE A 221 -12.17 -4.18 -2.05
N ILE A 222 -12.16 -5.46 -1.67
CA ILE A 222 -11.42 -5.98 -0.52
C ILE A 222 -10.35 -6.91 -1.09
N GLN A 223 -9.09 -6.55 -0.90
CA GLN A 223 -7.95 -7.29 -1.46
C GLN A 223 -7.59 -8.50 -0.59
N ALA A 224 -7.33 -9.64 -1.22
CA ALA A 224 -6.73 -10.80 -0.59
C ALA A 224 -5.21 -10.64 -0.49
N GLY A 225 -4.67 -10.64 0.72
CA GLY A 225 -3.26 -10.42 1.03
C GLY A 225 -2.34 -11.61 0.73
N TRP A 226 -2.30 -12.09 -0.52
CA TRP A 226 -1.52 -13.30 -0.87
C TRP A 226 -0.02 -13.20 -0.59
N LEU A 227 0.56 -12.00 -0.54
CA LEU A 227 1.99 -11.81 -0.24
C LEU A 227 2.36 -12.33 1.15
N THR A 228 1.60 -11.94 2.18
CA THR A 228 1.83 -12.35 3.57
C THR A 228 1.19 -13.71 3.87
N GLU A 229 -0.03 -13.92 3.40
CA GLU A 229 -0.84 -15.08 3.75
C GLU A 229 -0.54 -16.34 2.92
N GLY A 230 0.16 -16.17 1.79
CA GLY A 230 0.34 -17.21 0.79
C GLY A 230 -0.89 -17.39 -0.11
N THR A 231 -0.65 -18.03 -1.24
CA THR A 231 -1.65 -18.16 -2.33
C THR A 231 -2.87 -19.00 -1.95
N LYS A 232 -2.69 -20.08 -1.17
CA LYS A 232 -3.78 -20.97 -0.75
C LYS A 232 -4.78 -20.27 0.16
N LEU A 233 -4.30 -19.49 1.13
CA LEU A 233 -5.17 -18.78 2.05
C LEU A 233 -5.86 -17.59 1.37
N ALA A 234 -5.15 -16.89 0.48
CA ALA A 234 -5.74 -15.85 -0.36
C ALA A 234 -6.86 -16.40 -1.28
N GLN A 235 -6.69 -17.61 -1.82
CA GLN A 235 -7.74 -18.30 -2.57
C GLN A 235 -8.98 -18.54 -1.72
N ILE A 236 -8.82 -19.00 -0.48
CA ILE A 236 -9.94 -19.18 0.46
C ILE A 236 -10.60 -17.81 0.77
N ALA A 237 -9.83 -16.72 0.88
CA ALA A 237 -10.36 -15.39 1.17
C ALA A 237 -11.38 -14.89 0.12
N LEU A 238 -11.32 -15.37 -1.13
CA LEU A 238 -12.31 -15.10 -2.18
C LEU A 238 -13.72 -15.62 -1.83
N THR A 239 -13.81 -16.57 -0.90
CA THR A 239 -15.08 -17.08 -0.36
C THR A 239 -15.53 -16.35 0.92
N ALA A 240 -14.62 -15.59 1.54
CA ALA A 240 -14.83 -14.90 2.82
C ALA A 240 -15.14 -13.40 2.67
N GLY A 241 -15.15 -12.86 1.44
CA GLY A 241 -15.50 -11.47 1.16
C GLY A 241 -14.49 -10.70 0.32
N ALA A 242 -13.29 -11.25 0.09
CA ALA A 242 -12.34 -10.66 -0.85
C ALA A 242 -12.84 -10.80 -2.29
N ASN A 243 -12.60 -9.78 -3.11
CA ASN A 243 -12.94 -9.76 -4.54
C ASN A 243 -11.82 -9.14 -5.40
N ASP A 244 -10.65 -8.92 -4.81
CA ASP A 244 -9.47 -8.43 -5.50
C ASP A 244 -8.26 -9.27 -5.06
N MET A 245 -7.49 -9.81 -6.00
CA MET A 245 -6.27 -10.56 -5.70
C MET A 245 -5.03 -9.67 -5.73
N GLY A 246 -5.18 -8.37 -5.95
CA GLY A 246 -4.06 -7.45 -6.14
C GLY A 246 -3.35 -7.68 -7.48
N GLY A 247 -2.14 -7.13 -7.60
CA GLY A 247 -1.30 -7.29 -8.79
C GLY A 247 -0.34 -8.46 -8.69
N VAL A 248 0.17 -8.94 -9.83
CA VAL A 248 1.37 -9.77 -9.89
C VAL A 248 2.57 -8.85 -9.74
N LEU A 249 3.33 -9.00 -8.65
CA LEU A 249 4.46 -8.11 -8.37
C LEU A 249 5.74 -8.62 -9.05
N THR A 250 6.41 -7.73 -9.77
CA THR A 250 7.74 -8.00 -10.35
C THR A 250 8.86 -7.78 -9.34
N GLU A 251 8.70 -6.79 -8.45
CA GLU A 251 9.64 -6.48 -7.39
C GLU A 251 8.89 -6.11 -6.10
N GLU A 252 9.11 -6.90 -5.04
CA GLU A 252 8.64 -6.65 -3.68
C GLU A 252 9.80 -6.95 -2.73
N VAL A 253 10.13 -5.98 -1.87
CA VAL A 253 11.36 -6.01 -1.05
C VAL A 253 11.10 -5.83 0.45
N VAL A 254 9.91 -5.36 0.84
CA VAL A 254 9.56 -5.04 2.23
C VAL A 254 9.15 -6.30 2.98
N VAL A 255 8.20 -7.06 2.45
CA VAL A 255 7.78 -8.36 3.00
C VAL A 255 8.88 -9.40 2.79
N LYS A 256 9.60 -9.34 1.66
CA LYS A 256 10.81 -10.14 1.46
C LYS A 256 11.86 -9.94 2.56
N ALA A 257 12.01 -8.73 3.10
CA ALA A 257 12.96 -8.47 4.19
C ALA A 257 12.61 -9.22 5.49
N THR A 258 11.33 -9.55 5.72
CA THR A 258 10.90 -10.41 6.85
C THR A 258 11.15 -11.90 6.60
N GLY A 259 11.61 -12.28 5.40
CA GLY A 259 11.90 -13.66 4.99
C GLY A 259 10.75 -14.38 4.30
N ILE A 260 9.67 -13.67 3.94
CA ILE A 260 8.55 -14.23 3.19
C ILE A 260 8.82 -14.05 1.69
N GLU A 261 8.84 -15.16 0.95
CA GLU A 261 9.05 -15.17 -0.49
C GLU A 261 7.87 -15.85 -1.18
N THR A 262 6.72 -15.18 -1.21
CA THR A 262 5.57 -15.62 -1.99
C THR A 262 5.62 -15.00 -3.37
N GLN A 263 5.52 -15.83 -4.42
CA GLN A 263 5.43 -15.38 -5.81
C GLN A 263 4.28 -16.07 -6.52
N ILE A 264 3.72 -15.39 -7.52
CA ILE A 264 2.67 -15.94 -8.35
C ILE A 264 2.82 -15.39 -9.77
N THR A 265 2.58 -16.23 -10.78
CA THR A 265 2.51 -15.80 -12.17
C THR A 265 1.09 -15.38 -12.53
N MET A 266 0.92 -14.64 -13.63
CA MET A 266 -0.42 -14.30 -14.14
C MET A 266 -1.29 -15.55 -14.35
N ASN A 267 -0.75 -16.59 -14.98
CA ASN A 267 -1.47 -17.85 -15.18
C ASN A 267 -1.81 -18.55 -13.86
N GLY A 268 -0.91 -18.51 -12.87
CA GLY A 268 -1.17 -19.03 -11.54
C GLY A 268 -2.33 -18.30 -10.86
N MET A 269 -2.37 -16.96 -10.95
CA MET A 269 -3.44 -16.15 -10.39
C MET A 269 -4.78 -16.42 -11.06
N ILE A 270 -4.81 -16.53 -12.40
CA ILE A 270 -5.99 -16.92 -13.17
C ILE A 270 -6.51 -18.28 -12.71
N SER A 271 -5.63 -19.27 -12.56
CA SER A 271 -6.02 -20.61 -12.11
C SER A 271 -6.60 -20.59 -10.69
N LEU A 272 -5.96 -19.90 -9.74
CA LEU A 272 -6.47 -19.80 -8.37
C LEU A 272 -7.88 -19.18 -8.30
N ILE A 273 -8.12 -18.13 -9.07
CA ILE A 273 -9.42 -17.46 -9.12
C ILE A 273 -10.49 -18.40 -9.70
N ARG A 274 -10.18 -19.13 -10.78
CA ARG A 274 -11.09 -20.13 -11.38
C ARG A 274 -11.38 -21.29 -10.44
N ASP A 275 -10.34 -21.82 -9.81
CA ASP A 275 -10.43 -22.94 -8.87
C ASP A 275 -11.23 -22.56 -7.61
N ALA A 276 -11.30 -21.26 -7.28
CA ALA A 276 -12.21 -20.71 -6.26
C ALA A 276 -13.66 -20.49 -6.73
N GLY A 277 -13.99 -20.90 -7.96
CA GLY A 277 -15.31 -20.71 -8.58
C GLY A 277 -15.63 -19.26 -8.94
N LYS A 278 -14.60 -18.43 -9.21
CA LYS A 278 -14.75 -17.02 -9.58
C LYS A 278 -14.29 -16.76 -11.02
N ILE A 279 -14.64 -15.59 -11.55
CA ILE A 279 -14.24 -15.14 -12.89
C ILE A 279 -12.97 -14.27 -12.76
N PRO A 280 -11.83 -14.67 -13.33
CA PRO A 280 -10.63 -13.84 -13.35
C PRO A 280 -10.81 -12.64 -14.28
N VAL A 281 -10.52 -11.45 -13.75
CA VAL A 281 -10.57 -10.18 -14.49
C VAL A 281 -9.28 -9.41 -14.20
N GLN A 282 -8.55 -9.05 -15.26
CA GLN A 282 -7.49 -8.07 -15.20
C GLN A 282 -8.12 -6.68 -15.16
N ARG A 283 -7.71 -5.88 -14.18
CA ARG A 283 -8.18 -4.50 -13.96
C ARG A 283 -7.03 -3.51 -14.07
N ASP A 284 -7.35 -2.27 -14.36
CA ASP A 284 -6.42 -1.16 -14.15
C ASP A 284 -6.42 -0.68 -12.68
N SER A 285 -5.62 0.34 -12.40
CA SER A 285 -5.50 0.96 -11.08
C SER A 285 -6.75 1.74 -10.63
N GLN A 286 -7.64 2.06 -11.57
CA GLN A 286 -8.96 2.65 -11.29
C GLN A 286 -10.06 1.59 -11.16
N TYR A 287 -9.68 0.31 -11.15
CA TYR A 287 -10.56 -0.86 -11.06
C TYR A 287 -11.51 -1.00 -12.27
N ARG A 288 -11.13 -0.45 -13.42
CA ARG A 288 -11.81 -0.70 -14.70
C ARG A 288 -11.31 -2.00 -15.32
N GLU A 289 -12.22 -2.76 -15.92
CA GLU A 289 -11.89 -4.02 -16.60
C GLU A 289 -10.99 -3.75 -17.83
N ILE A 290 -9.82 -4.40 -17.86
CA ILE A 290 -8.93 -4.44 -19.02
C ILE A 290 -9.23 -5.68 -19.85
N ARG A 291 -9.30 -6.84 -19.18
CA ARG A 291 -9.46 -8.13 -19.83
C ARG A 291 -10.13 -9.14 -18.91
N ARG A 292 -11.11 -9.87 -19.46
CA ARG A 292 -11.73 -11.04 -18.82
C ARG A 292 -11.09 -12.33 -19.30
N PHE A 293 -10.93 -13.29 -18.39
CA PHE A 293 -10.43 -14.63 -18.72
C PHE A 293 -11.55 -15.64 -18.54
N GLU A 294 -12.28 -15.93 -19.62
CA GLU A 294 -13.27 -17.02 -19.68
C GLU A 294 -12.59 -18.39 -19.61
#